data_AF-A0A258KAT7-F1
#
_entry.id   AF-A0A258KAT7-F1
#
_cell.length_a   1.000
_cell.length_b   1.000
_cell.length_c   1.000
_cell.angle_alpha   90.00
_cell.angle_beta   90.00
_cell.angle_gamma   90.00
#
_symmetry.space_group_name_H-M   'P 1'
#
loop_
_entity.id
_entity.type
_entity.pdbx_description
1 polymer ?
#
loop_
_entity_poly.entity_id
_entity_poly.type
_entity_poly.pdbx_seq_one_letter_code
_entity_poly.pdbx_strand_id
1 'polypeptide(L)' 'GLVATGRGIVPVLESEAVISLPEVVYRPLAGEVIPFSVIYSPKNDNPAVRTLLSLTRKMAQERAATC' A
#
# COMPACT_ATOMS: atom_id res chain seq x y z
N GLY A 1 10.60 -17.58 -3.46
CA GLY A 1 9.66 -18.68 -3.73
C GLY A 1 9.57 -19.64 -2.57
N LEU A 2 9.01 -19.20 -1.43
CA LEU A 2 8.63 -20.12 -0.34
C LEU A 2 7.15 -20.49 -0.46
N VAL A 3 6.27 -19.48 -0.55
CA VAL A 3 4.82 -19.67 -0.75
C VAL A 3 4.51 -20.49 -2.00
N ALA A 4 5.13 -20.16 -3.15
CA ALA A 4 4.95 -20.91 -4.39
C ALA A 4 5.46 -22.36 -4.33
N THR A 5 6.35 -22.70 -3.38
CA THR A 5 6.79 -24.09 -3.16
C THR A 5 5.99 -24.79 -2.05
N GLY A 6 4.85 -24.23 -1.65
CA GLY A 6 3.99 -24.76 -0.59
C GLY A 6 4.57 -24.58 0.83
N ARG A 7 5.60 -23.75 1.00
CA ARG A 7 6.29 -23.56 2.29
C ARG A 7 5.78 -22.31 3.00
N GLY A 8 4.56 -22.41 3.52
CA GLY A 8 3.94 -21.41 4.40
C GLY A 8 3.12 -20.35 3.68
N ILE A 9 2.70 -19.34 4.46
CA ILE A 9 1.88 -18.20 4.02
C ILE A 9 2.57 -16.90 4.42
N VAL A 10 2.38 -15.85 3.62
CA VAL A 10 2.90 -14.52 3.94
C VAL A 10 1.78 -13.49 3.74
N PRO A 11 1.51 -12.62 4.73
CA PRO A 11 0.67 -11.47 4.49
C PRO A 11 1.41 -10.50 3.58
N VAL A 12 0.72 -9.98 2.58
CA VAL A 12 1.24 -8.96 1.66
C VAL A 12 0.32 -7.75 1.67
N LEU A 13 0.83 -6.62 1.24
CA LEU A 13 0.00 -5.45 1.00
C LEU A 13 -0.88 -5.70 -0.22
N GLU A 14 -2.10 -5.15 -0.23
CA GLU A 14 -3.01 -5.24 -1.39
C GLU A 14 -2.34 -4.73 -2.68
N SER A 15 -1.48 -3.71 -2.56
CA SER A 15 -0.70 -3.18 -3.68
C SER A 15 0.27 -4.19 -4.30
N GLU A 16 0.71 -5.20 -3.55
CA GLU A 16 1.61 -6.26 -4.05
C GLU A 16 0.83 -7.41 -4.68
N ALA A 17 -0.45 -7.59 -4.34
CA ALA A 17 -1.31 -8.63 -4.90
C ALA A 17 -1.59 -8.47 -6.41
N VAL A 18 -1.19 -7.34 -7.00
CA VAL A 18 -1.19 -7.13 -8.46
C VAL A 18 -0.22 -8.08 -9.18
N ILE A 19 0.81 -8.58 -8.48
CA ILE A 19 1.82 -9.46 -9.04
C ILE A 19 1.25 -10.88 -9.11
N SER A 20 1.02 -11.39 -10.32
CA SER A 20 0.62 -12.77 -10.53
C SER A 20 1.83 -13.71 -10.46
N LEU A 21 1.79 -14.67 -9.54
CA LEU A 21 2.80 -15.71 -9.39
C LEU A 21 2.14 -17.08 -9.65
N PRO A 22 2.76 -17.96 -10.45
CA PRO A 22 2.26 -19.32 -10.64
C PRO A 22 2.06 -20.03 -9.29
N GLU A 23 0.94 -20.73 -9.16
CA GLU A 23 0.59 -21.54 -7.98
C GLU A 23 0.39 -20.76 -6.67
N VAL A 24 0.37 -19.42 -6.72
CA VAL A 24 0.06 -18.56 -5.58
C VAL A 24 -1.37 -18.01 -5.70
N VAL A 25 -2.13 -18.14 -4.61
CA VAL A 25 -3.47 -17.57 -4.49
C VAL A 25 -3.45 -16.49 -3.42
N TYR A 26 -3.90 -15.29 -3.77
CA TYR A 26 -4.13 -14.21 -2.82
C TYR A 26 -5.51 -14.34 -2.19
N ARG A 27 -5.58 -14.26 -0.85
CA ARG A 27 -6.83 -14.26 -0.09
C ARG A 27 -6.94 -12.96 0.71
N PRO A 28 -8.03 -12.19 0.57
CA PRO A 28 -8.25 -10.99 1.39
C PRO A 28 -8.26 -11.33 2.89
N LEU A 29 -7.56 -10.53 3.68
CA LEU A 29 -7.63 -10.56 5.14
C LEU A 29 -8.59 -9.47 5.61
N ALA A 30 -9.75 -9.85 6.12
CA ALA A 30 -10.75 -8.90 6.59
C ALA A 30 -10.42 -8.38 7.99
N GLY A 31 -10.73 -7.11 8.25
CA GLY A 31 -10.56 -6.49 9.58
C GLY A 31 -9.16 -5.93 9.84
N GLU A 32 -8.20 -6.13 8.94
CA GLU A 32 -6.84 -5.63 9.07
C GLU A 32 -6.66 -4.34 8.25
N VAL A 33 -6.18 -3.28 8.91
CA VAL A 33 -5.85 -2.00 8.26
C VAL A 33 -4.38 -1.71 8.51
N ILE A 34 -3.58 -1.69 7.44
CA ILE A 34 -2.16 -1.34 7.52
C ILE A 34 -1.99 0.14 7.16
N PRO A 35 -1.65 1.02 8.13
CA PRO A 35 -1.55 2.44 7.87
C PRO A 35 -0.27 2.78 7.11
N PHE A 36 -0.39 3.60 6.05
CA PHE A 36 0.76 4.25 5.40
C PHE A 36 0.98 5.64 6.00
N SER A 37 2.22 5.93 6.39
CA SER A 37 2.59 7.18 7.06
C SER A 37 3.77 7.86 6.37
N VAL A 38 3.77 9.19 6.38
CA VAL A 38 4.91 10.02 5.94
C VAL A 38 5.53 10.69 7.16
N ILE A 39 6.85 10.59 7.31
CA ILE A 39 7.61 11.21 8.39
C ILE A 39 8.45 12.34 7.79
N TYR A 40 8.28 13.55 8.31
CA TYR A 40 9.09 14.71 7.91
C TYR A 40 9.30 15.68 9.07
N SER A 41 10.36 16.49 8.99
CA SER A 41 10.67 17.53 9.97
C SER A 41 10.20 18.89 9.46
N PRO A 42 9.51 19.71 10.27
CA PRO A 42 9.20 21.10 9.92
C PRO A 42 10.44 21.95 9.63
N LYS A 43 11.61 21.55 10.15
CA LYS A 43 12.89 22.24 9.89
C LYS A 43 13.45 21.96 8.49
N ASN A 44 12.98 20.90 7.81
CA ASN A 44 13.35 20.56 6.44
C ASN A 44 12.14 20.76 5.52
N ASP A 45 11.60 21.98 5.57
CA ASP A 45 10.43 22.35 4.79
C ASP A 45 10.80 22.36 3.30
N ASN A 46 10.23 21.42 2.54
CA ASN A 46 10.52 21.24 1.11
C ASN A 46 9.24 21.43 0.26
N PRO A 47 9.20 22.43 -0.64
CA PRO A 47 8.06 22.67 -1.52
C PRO A 47 7.63 21.44 -2.33
N ALA A 48 8.57 20.61 -2.79
CA ALA A 48 8.27 19.40 -3.54
C ALA A 48 7.53 18.36 -2.67
N VAL A 49 7.94 18.22 -1.40
CA VAL A 49 7.26 17.33 -0.44
C VAL A 49 5.85 17.83 -0.14
N ARG A 50 5.66 19.15 0.02
CA ARG A 50 4.32 19.74 0.18
C ARG A 50 3.41 19.44 -1.01
N THR A 51 3.92 19.62 -2.23
CA THR A 51 3.17 19.31 -3.46
C THR A 51 2.86 17.82 -3.57
N LEU A 52 3.79 16.93 -3.22
CA LEU A 52 3.53 15.50 -3.19
C LEU A 52 2.40 15.16 -2.20
N LEU A 53 2.45 15.73 -0.99
CA LEU A 53 1.44 15.50 0.04
C LEU A 53 0.05 16.05 -0.32
N SER A 54 -0.02 17.17 -1.03
CA SER A 54 -1.31 17.71 -1.49
C SER A 54 -1.92 16.83 -2.59
N LEU A 55 -1.09 16.36 -3.53
CA LEU A 55 -1.51 15.45 -4.59
C LEU A 55 -2.00 14.11 -4.02
N THR A 56 -1.25 13.49 -3.10
CA THR A 56 -1.64 12.22 -2.50
C THR A 56 -2.96 12.33 -1.73
N ARG A 57 -3.20 13.43 -1.01
CA ARG A 57 -4.49 13.69 -0.35
C ARG A 57 -5.65 13.75 -1.35
N LYS A 58 -5.48 14.46 -2.47
CA LYS A 58 -6.50 14.56 -3.52
C LYS A 58 -6.80 13.19 -4.13
N MET A 59 -5.78 12.42 -4.49
CA MET A 59 -5.95 11.08 -5.05
C MET A 59 -6.63 10.11 -4.07
N ALA A 60 -6.31 10.19 -2.77
CA ALA A 60 -6.97 9.37 -1.76
C ALA A 60 -8.46 9.69 -1.63
N GLN A 61 -8.83 10.97 -1.66
CA GLN A 61 -10.22 11.41 -1.64
C GLN A 61 -11.00 10.94 -2.88
N GLU A 62 -10.41 11.06 -4.08
CA GLU A 62 -11.01 10.59 -5.33
C GLU A 62 -11.24 9.07 -5.32
N ARG A 63 -10.26 8.29 -4.85
CA ARG A 63 -10.40 6.83 -4.71
C ARG A 63 -11.48 6.46 -3.71
N ALA A 64 -11.54 7.12 -2.55
CA ALA A 64 -12.58 6.87 -1.55
C ALA A 64 -13.99 7.20 -2.04
N ALA A 65 -14.15 8.19 -2.93
CA ALA A 65 -15.45 8.58 -3.48
C ALA A 65 -15.95 7.67 -4.61
N THR A 66 -15.07 6.86 -5.21
CA THR A 66 -15.40 5.94 -6.31
C THR A 66 -15.76 4.53 -5.82
N CYS A 67 -15.57 4.26 -4.52
CA CYS A 67 -15.95 3.02 -3.84
C CYS A 67 -17.31 3.17 -3.17
#